data_AF-A0A159SJR7-F1
#
_entry.id   AF-A0A159SJR7-F1
#
_cell.length_a   1.000
_cell.length_b   1.000
_cell.length_c   1.000
_cell.angle_alpha   90.00
_cell.angle_beta   90.00
_cell.angle_gamma   90.00
#
_symmetry.space_group_name_H-M   'P 1'
#
loop_
_entity.id
_entity.type
_entity.pdbx_description
1 polymer ?
#
loop_
_entity_poly.entity_id
_entity_poly.type
_entity_poly.pdbx_seq_one_letter_code
_entity_poly.pdbx_strand_id
1 'polypeptide(L)'
;RKKSDCSTGCNNECYTYRSLINRQRYEVSILGKKYIKVVRYTIFRRKIVQPDNALDFLKLNCSECKDIDFKPFFEFEYGKYEEKCMCQSYIDLKIQFKNNDICSFNAQTDTVSSDKRFCLEKKEFKPWKCDKNSFETVHHKGVCVSPRRQGFCLGNLNYLLNDDIYNVHNSQLLIEIIMASKQEGKLLWKKHGTILDNQNACKYINDSYVDYKDIVIGNDLWNDNNSIKVQNNLNLIFERNFGYKVGRNKLFKTIKELKNVWWILNRNKVWESMRCGIDEVDQRRKTCERIDELENMPQFFRWFSQWAHFFCKEKEYWELKLNDKCTGNNGKSLCQDKTCQNVCTNMNYWTYT
;
A
#
# COMPACT_ATOMS: atom_id res chain seq x y z
N ARG A 1 1.71 27.40 7.80
CA ARG A 1 3.15 27.13 7.52
C ARG A 1 3.83 26.67 8.82
N LYS A 2 4.05 25.37 9.04
CA LYS A 2 5.04 24.92 10.03
C LYS A 2 6.30 24.58 9.24
N LYS A 3 7.24 25.54 9.15
CA LYS A 3 8.61 25.22 8.74
C LYS A 3 9.15 24.30 9.84
N SER A 4 9.77 23.18 9.48
CA SER A 4 10.62 22.47 10.44
C SER A 4 11.65 23.50 10.92
N ASP A 5 11.64 23.79 12.22
CA ASP A 5 12.59 24.73 12.79
C ASP A 5 13.94 24.02 12.80
N CYS A 6 14.79 24.31 11.82
CA CYS A 6 16.13 23.72 11.73
C CYS A 6 17.14 24.49 12.60
N SER A 7 16.66 25.16 13.65
CA SER A 7 17.50 25.85 14.61
C SER A 7 18.45 24.85 15.29
N THR A 8 19.63 25.32 15.69
CA THR A 8 20.63 24.50 16.40
C THR A 8 20.03 23.84 17.64
N GLY A 9 19.10 24.50 18.33
CA GLY A 9 18.36 23.95 19.46
C GLY A 9 17.46 22.76 19.06
N CYS A 10 16.63 22.91 18.02
CA CYS A 10 15.78 21.82 17.55
C CYS A 10 16.60 20.61 17.08
N ASN A 11 17.70 20.84 16.36
CA ASN A 11 18.58 19.77 15.92
C ASN A 11 19.17 18.98 17.10
N ASN A 12 19.64 19.66 18.15
CA ASN A 12 20.19 19.00 19.34
C ASN A 12 19.16 18.13 20.06
N GLU A 13 17.93 18.63 20.23
CA GLU A 13 16.83 17.87 20.83
C GLU A 13 16.46 16.66 19.97
N CYS A 14 16.39 16.82 18.65
CA CYS A 14 16.13 15.73 17.72
C CYS A 14 17.25 14.69 17.72
N TYR A 15 18.52 15.07 17.78
CA TYR A 15 19.65 14.13 17.91
C TYR A 15 19.60 13.36 19.22
N THR A 16 19.25 14.02 20.33
CA THR A 16 19.07 13.38 21.63
C THR A 16 17.93 12.37 21.59
N TYR A 17 16.79 12.76 21.00
CA TYR A 17 15.65 11.89 20.81
C TYR A 17 15.97 10.68 19.91
N ARG A 18 16.67 10.88 18.79
CA ARG A 18 17.15 9.80 17.91
C ARG A 18 17.99 8.78 18.68
N SER A 19 18.92 9.25 19.50
CA SER A 19 19.80 8.39 20.30
C SER A 19 19.01 7.56 21.30
N LEU A 20 18.01 8.17 21.95
CA LEU A 20 17.06 7.48 22.82
C LEU A 20 16.28 6.39 22.06
N ILE A 21 15.69 6.73 20.90
CA ILE A 21 14.91 5.79 20.09
C ILE A 21 15.77 4.61 19.63
N ASN A 22 17.00 4.86 19.16
CA ASN A 22 17.89 3.79 18.72
C ASN A 22 18.26 2.81 19.85
N ARG A 23 18.52 3.32 21.06
CA ARG A 23 18.78 2.48 22.23
C ARG A 23 17.55 1.63 22.58
N GLN A 24 16.39 2.27 22.70
CA GLN A 24 15.14 1.59 23.05
C GLN A 24 14.74 0.54 22.00
N ARG A 25 14.96 0.81 20.71
CA ARG A 25 14.70 -0.15 19.62
C ARG A 25 15.49 -1.43 19.78
N TYR A 26 16.77 -1.30 20.11
CA TYR A 26 17.65 -2.43 20.32
C TYR A 26 17.16 -3.28 21.50
N GLU A 27 16.83 -2.64 22.62
CA GLU A 27 16.32 -3.30 23.82
C GLU A 27 15.01 -4.06 23.55
N VAL A 28 14.00 -3.38 22.96
CA VAL A 28 12.70 -4.00 22.66
C VAL A 28 12.85 -5.13 21.62
N SER A 29 13.76 -5.02 20.66
CA SER A 29 14.02 -6.09 19.68
C SER A 29 14.56 -7.36 20.36
N ILE A 30 15.48 -7.22 21.31
CA ILE A 30 16.03 -8.35 22.08
C ILE A 30 14.94 -8.98 22.97
N LEU A 31 14.23 -8.15 23.73
CA LEU A 31 13.17 -8.60 24.63
C LEU A 31 12.03 -9.26 23.87
N GLY A 32 11.59 -8.68 22.75
CA GLY A 32 10.54 -9.23 21.90
C GLY A 32 10.90 -10.58 21.29
N LYS A 33 12.15 -10.76 20.83
CA LYS A 33 12.64 -12.07 20.34
C LYS A 33 12.63 -13.11 21.45
N LYS A 34 13.00 -12.75 22.68
CA LYS A 34 12.97 -13.66 23.82
C LYS A 34 11.54 -14.02 24.21
N TYR A 35 10.62 -13.04 24.22
CA TYR A 35 9.20 -13.25 24.47
C TYR A 35 8.61 -14.31 23.54
N ILE A 36 8.82 -14.19 22.21
CA ILE A 36 8.32 -15.17 21.24
C ILE A 36 8.83 -16.59 21.55
N LYS A 37 10.10 -16.74 21.93
CA LYS A 37 10.67 -18.04 22.30
C LYS A 37 10.02 -18.61 23.56
N VAL A 38 9.80 -17.76 24.57
CA VAL A 38 9.13 -18.16 25.82
C VAL A 38 7.70 -18.60 25.53
N VAL A 39 6.91 -17.77 24.83
CA VAL A 39 5.52 -18.06 24.46
C VAL A 39 5.40 -19.37 23.67
N ARG A 40 6.25 -19.59 22.66
CA ARG A 40 6.25 -20.85 21.90
C ARG A 40 6.51 -22.07 22.81
N TYR A 41 7.43 -21.95 23.77
CA TYR A 41 7.72 -23.02 24.73
C TYR A 41 6.55 -23.26 25.71
N THR A 42 5.91 -22.20 26.20
CA THR A 42 4.77 -22.31 27.14
C THR A 42 3.49 -22.78 26.47
N ILE A 43 3.19 -22.36 25.23
CA ILE A 43 2.03 -22.86 24.45
C ILE A 43 2.13 -24.37 24.30
N PHE A 44 3.31 -24.89 23.93
CA PHE A 44 3.54 -26.31 23.71
C PHE A 44 3.34 -27.16 24.99
N ARG A 45 3.48 -26.56 26.19
CA ARG A 45 3.38 -27.28 27.47
C ARG A 45 2.10 -27.02 28.27
N ARG A 46 1.40 -25.88 28.11
CA ARG A 46 0.36 -25.45 29.08
C ARG A 46 -0.90 -24.76 28.51
N LYS A 47 -1.13 -24.73 27.19
CA LYS A 47 -2.34 -24.11 26.56
C LYS A 47 -2.60 -22.63 26.97
N ILE A 48 -1.60 -21.88 27.41
CA ILE A 48 -1.76 -20.45 27.72
C ILE A 48 -1.73 -19.66 26.41
N VAL A 49 -2.81 -18.95 26.08
CA VAL A 49 -2.90 -18.05 24.93
C VAL A 49 -2.59 -16.63 25.39
N GLN A 50 -1.30 -16.31 25.49
CA GLN A 50 -0.84 -14.91 25.56
C GLN A 50 -0.84 -14.34 24.13
N PRO A 51 -0.93 -13.01 23.93
CA PRO A 51 -0.83 -12.44 22.58
C PRO A 51 0.42 -12.94 21.86
N ASP A 52 0.25 -13.33 20.60
CA ASP A 52 1.29 -13.99 19.80
C ASP A 52 2.47 -13.08 19.44
N ASN A 53 2.35 -11.77 19.71
CA ASN A 53 3.41 -10.80 19.52
C ASN A 53 3.71 -10.01 20.81
N ALA A 54 4.98 -9.63 20.93
CA ALA A 54 5.48 -8.94 22.13
C ALA A 54 4.94 -7.51 22.30
N LEU A 55 4.53 -6.86 21.21
CA LEU A 55 4.04 -5.47 21.28
C LEU A 55 2.61 -5.41 21.84
N ASP A 56 1.76 -6.36 21.46
CA ASP A 56 0.41 -6.50 22.00
C ASP A 56 0.46 -6.93 23.46
N PHE A 57 1.42 -7.79 23.83
CA PHE A 57 1.72 -8.06 25.23
C PHE A 57 2.02 -6.77 26.01
N LEU A 58 2.87 -5.90 25.47
CA LEU A 58 3.18 -4.61 26.09
C LEU A 58 1.93 -3.72 26.17
N LYS A 59 1.13 -3.61 25.11
CA LYS A 59 -0.11 -2.80 25.13
C LYS A 59 -1.12 -3.28 26.18
N LEU A 60 -1.22 -4.59 26.41
CA LEU A 60 -2.14 -5.15 27.38
C LEU A 60 -1.64 -5.00 28.83
N ASN A 61 -0.32 -5.08 29.06
CA ASN A 61 0.26 -5.17 30.40
C ASN A 61 0.97 -3.88 30.88
N CYS A 62 1.18 -2.90 30.01
CA CYS A 62 1.70 -1.58 30.37
C CYS A 62 0.57 -0.56 30.26
N SER A 63 0.13 -0.02 31.40
CA SER A 63 -0.95 0.97 31.51
C SER A 63 -0.71 2.20 30.62
N GLU A 64 0.54 2.65 30.58
CA GLU A 64 1.02 3.83 29.86
C GLU A 64 1.20 3.56 28.35
N CYS A 65 1.19 2.28 27.95
CA CYS A 65 1.48 1.86 26.59
C CYS A 65 0.23 1.56 25.75
N LYS A 66 -0.97 1.64 26.33
CA LYS A 66 -2.23 1.29 25.65
C LYS A 66 -2.43 2.05 24.34
N ASP A 67 -2.13 3.35 24.37
CA ASP A 67 -2.30 4.25 23.23
C ASP A 67 -0.99 4.52 22.47
N ILE A 68 0.09 3.79 22.80
CA ILE A 68 1.36 3.96 22.11
C ILE A 68 1.31 3.23 20.75
N ASP A 69 1.46 4.01 19.70
CA ASP A 69 1.85 3.48 18.40
C ASP A 69 3.36 3.20 18.38
N PHE A 70 3.73 1.94 18.64
CA PHE A 70 5.11 1.46 18.58
C PHE A 70 5.69 1.48 17.16
N LYS A 71 4.89 1.81 16.14
CA LYS A 71 5.30 1.59 14.78
C LYS A 71 6.19 2.68 14.18
N PRO A 72 5.88 3.99 14.30
CA PRO A 72 6.84 5.04 14.02
C PRO A 72 8.16 4.76 14.75
N PHE A 73 8.04 4.25 15.99
CA PHE A 73 9.17 3.86 16.81
C PHE A 73 10.04 2.78 16.18
N PHE A 74 9.62 1.92 15.24
CA PHE A 74 10.51 0.99 14.52
C PHE A 74 10.90 1.42 13.11
N GLU A 75 10.11 2.28 12.46
CA GLU A 75 10.32 2.65 11.05
C GLU A 75 11.15 3.91 10.83
N PHE A 76 11.10 4.87 11.75
CA PHE A 76 11.59 6.22 11.49
C PHE A 76 12.72 6.64 12.42
N GLU A 77 13.74 7.33 11.92
CA GLU A 77 14.90 7.71 12.72
C GLU A 77 14.53 8.45 14.03
N TYR A 78 13.50 9.31 13.96
CA TYR A 78 12.95 10.10 15.05
C TYR A 78 11.52 9.67 15.41
N GLY A 79 11.14 8.43 15.16
CA GLY A 79 9.83 7.89 15.57
C GLY A 79 8.64 8.73 15.09
N LYS A 80 7.69 9.00 15.99
CA LYS A 80 6.52 9.87 15.70
C LYS A 80 6.85 11.33 15.39
N TYR A 81 8.10 11.75 15.61
CA TYR A 81 8.56 13.12 15.37
C TYR A 81 9.40 13.26 14.12
N GLU A 82 9.44 12.24 13.25
CA GLU A 82 10.19 12.25 11.98
C GLU A 82 9.99 13.57 11.23
N GLU A 83 8.76 13.95 10.91
CA GLU A 83 8.47 15.17 10.16
C GLU A 83 8.94 16.47 10.84
N LYS A 84 9.04 16.48 12.18
CA LYS A 84 9.52 17.64 12.94
C LYS A 84 11.04 17.72 12.99
N CYS A 85 11.67 16.55 13.11
CA CYS A 85 13.12 16.40 13.28
C CYS A 85 13.89 16.27 11.97
N MET A 86 13.20 16.19 10.83
CA MET A 86 13.83 16.24 9.52
C MET A 86 14.32 17.66 9.19
N CYS A 87 15.63 17.86 9.30
CA CYS A 87 16.34 19.12 9.02
C CYS A 87 16.46 19.45 7.51
N GLN A 88 17.06 20.61 7.22
CA GLN A 88 17.45 21.12 5.88
C GLN A 88 18.06 20.06 4.94
N SER A 89 18.72 19.02 5.47
CA SER A 89 19.35 17.91 4.75
C SER A 89 18.39 17.07 3.89
N TYR A 90 17.08 17.18 4.14
CA TYR A 90 16.01 16.47 3.42
C TYR A 90 15.15 17.39 2.54
N ILE A 91 15.41 18.70 2.51
CA ILE A 91 14.56 19.67 1.78
C ILE A 91 14.47 19.35 0.30
N ASP A 92 15.56 18.89 -0.29
CA ASP A 92 15.60 18.54 -1.71
C ASP A 92 14.80 17.29 -2.07
N LEU A 93 14.47 16.43 -1.09
CA LEU A 93 13.55 15.31 -1.25
C LEU A 93 12.08 15.75 -1.21
N LYS A 94 11.77 16.81 -0.45
CA LYS A 94 10.41 17.33 -0.30
C LYS A 94 10.05 18.23 -1.46
N ILE A 95 9.03 17.84 -2.21
CA ILE A 95 8.61 18.62 -3.37
C ILE A 95 7.55 19.64 -2.95
N GLN A 96 7.65 20.86 -3.46
CA GLN A 96 6.64 21.90 -3.35
C GLN A 96 6.38 22.45 -4.73
N PHE A 97 5.16 22.27 -5.24
CA PHE A 97 4.72 22.91 -6.46
C PHE A 97 4.38 24.36 -6.12
N LYS A 98 5.06 25.33 -6.76
CA LYS A 98 4.91 26.76 -6.43
C LYS A 98 3.60 27.35 -6.96
N ASN A 99 3.14 26.87 -8.13
CA ASN A 99 2.09 27.52 -8.91
C ASN A 99 0.98 26.56 -9.39
N ASN A 100 1.12 25.25 -9.20
CA ASN A 100 0.15 24.26 -9.69
C ASN A 100 -0.53 23.55 -8.52
N ASP A 101 -1.84 23.46 -8.62
CA ASP A 101 -2.64 22.58 -7.78
C ASP A 101 -2.37 21.11 -8.18
N ILE A 102 -2.36 20.20 -7.21
CA ILE A 102 -2.11 18.76 -7.49
C ILE A 102 -3.16 18.21 -8.46
N CYS A 103 -4.39 18.70 -8.38
CA CYS A 103 -5.45 18.29 -9.29
C CYS A 103 -5.29 18.82 -10.73
N SER A 104 -4.48 19.87 -10.96
CA SER A 104 -4.36 20.52 -12.27
C SER A 104 -3.39 19.84 -13.23
N PHE A 105 -2.57 18.90 -12.76
CA PHE A 105 -1.64 18.18 -13.62
C PHE A 105 -2.36 17.29 -14.66
N ASN A 106 -1.75 17.21 -15.85
CA ASN A 106 -2.27 16.54 -17.03
C ASN A 106 -1.25 15.53 -17.60
N ALA A 107 -1.70 14.30 -17.83
CA ALA A 107 -0.84 13.17 -18.25
C ALA A 107 -0.26 13.35 -19.65
N GLN A 108 -0.88 14.17 -20.48
CA GLN A 108 -0.44 14.41 -21.85
C GLN A 108 0.68 15.46 -21.90
N THR A 109 0.62 16.48 -21.05
CA THR A 109 1.55 17.62 -21.09
C THR A 109 2.65 17.56 -20.04
N ASP A 110 2.39 16.99 -18.87
CA ASP A 110 3.27 17.19 -17.70
C ASP A 110 4.19 16.00 -17.43
N THR A 111 4.08 14.93 -18.22
CA THR A 111 4.87 13.70 -18.06
C THR A 111 5.90 13.52 -19.17
N VAL A 112 7.01 12.86 -18.86
CA VAL A 112 8.17 12.73 -19.76
C VAL A 112 7.95 11.71 -20.88
N SER A 113 7.23 10.63 -20.61
CA SER A 113 7.05 9.54 -21.58
C SER A 113 6.47 10.04 -22.91
N SER A 114 7.12 9.64 -24.00
CA SER A 114 6.63 9.82 -25.36
C SER A 114 5.43 8.90 -25.67
N ASP A 115 5.35 7.74 -25.01
CA ASP A 115 4.18 6.86 -25.07
C ASP A 115 3.05 7.45 -24.21
N LYS A 116 1.94 7.78 -24.87
CA LYS A 116 0.75 8.36 -24.24
C LYS A 116 -0.27 7.31 -23.80
N ARG A 117 0.03 6.01 -23.93
CA ARG A 117 -0.80 4.94 -23.37
C ARG A 117 -0.65 4.96 -21.86
N PHE A 118 -1.69 5.41 -21.16
CA PHE A 118 -1.61 5.63 -19.73
C PHE A 118 -2.07 4.39 -18.93
N CYS A 119 -3.37 4.24 -18.70
CA CYS A 119 -3.95 3.09 -18.00
C CYS A 119 -5.30 2.70 -18.60
N LEU A 120 -5.52 1.40 -18.74
CA LEU A 120 -6.76 0.83 -19.29
C LEU A 120 -7.87 0.81 -18.25
N GLU A 121 -9.12 0.82 -18.71
CA GLU A 121 -10.30 0.61 -17.87
C GLU A 121 -10.20 -0.72 -17.10
N LYS A 122 -10.74 -0.73 -15.88
CA LYS A 122 -10.65 -1.89 -14.97
C LYS A 122 -11.53 -3.01 -15.53
N LYS A 123 -10.93 -4.13 -15.91
CA LYS A 123 -11.67 -5.32 -16.37
C LYS A 123 -12.66 -5.80 -15.32
N GLU A 124 -13.83 -6.29 -15.74
CA GLU A 124 -14.91 -6.69 -14.83
C GLU A 124 -14.50 -7.85 -13.92
N PHE A 125 -13.95 -8.92 -14.50
CA PHE A 125 -13.56 -10.12 -13.75
C PHE A 125 -12.10 -10.52 -14.04
N LYS A 126 -11.30 -10.61 -12.97
CA LYS A 126 -10.00 -11.30 -12.95
C LYS A 126 -9.96 -12.11 -11.65
N PRO A 127 -9.65 -13.41 -11.68
CA PRO A 127 -9.46 -14.17 -10.45
C PRO A 127 -8.16 -13.75 -9.73
N TRP A 128 -8.06 -14.09 -8.45
CA TRP A 128 -6.79 -13.99 -7.72
C TRP A 128 -5.72 -14.83 -8.43
N LYS A 129 -4.52 -14.26 -8.59
CA LYS A 129 -3.42 -14.96 -9.24
C LYS A 129 -2.46 -15.50 -8.19
N CYS A 130 -2.51 -16.81 -8.00
CA CYS A 130 -1.64 -17.58 -7.12
C CYS A 130 -0.67 -18.45 -7.95
N ASP A 131 0.34 -19.02 -7.29
CA ASP A 131 1.28 -19.95 -7.90
C ASP A 131 0.52 -21.11 -8.58
N LYS A 132 0.52 -21.17 -9.92
CA LYS A 132 0.08 -22.32 -10.70
C LYS A 132 1.18 -22.68 -11.68
N ASN A 133 2.15 -23.49 -11.25
CA ASN A 133 3.10 -24.23 -12.10
C ASN A 133 3.57 -23.50 -13.38
N SER A 134 3.82 -22.19 -13.33
CA SER A 134 4.32 -21.44 -14.48
C SER A 134 5.83 -21.28 -14.34
N PHE A 135 6.54 -21.50 -15.45
CA PHE A 135 7.98 -21.25 -15.60
C PHE A 135 8.39 -19.79 -15.28
N GLU A 136 7.42 -18.91 -15.02
CA GLU A 136 7.60 -17.54 -14.54
C GLU A 136 6.95 -17.39 -13.15
N THR A 137 7.76 -17.13 -12.12
CA THR A 137 7.30 -16.70 -10.80
C THR A 137 6.98 -15.21 -10.84
N VAL A 138 5.75 -14.86 -11.23
CA VAL A 138 5.32 -13.45 -11.32
C VAL A 138 4.96 -12.82 -9.96
N HIS A 139 5.26 -13.51 -8.86
CA HIS A 139 5.15 -13.03 -7.48
C HIS A 139 6.03 -13.88 -6.56
N HIS A 140 6.21 -13.45 -5.30
CA HIS A 140 6.92 -14.25 -4.30
C HIS A 140 6.16 -15.56 -3.98
N LYS A 141 6.91 -16.61 -3.62
CA LYS A 141 6.35 -17.93 -3.27
C LYS A 141 5.30 -17.82 -2.17
N GLY A 142 4.12 -18.41 -2.39
CA GLY A 142 3.02 -18.41 -1.42
C GLY A 142 2.24 -17.09 -1.35
N VAL A 143 2.40 -16.21 -2.34
CA VAL A 143 1.62 -14.97 -2.48
C VAL A 143 0.52 -15.18 -3.53
N CYS A 144 -0.69 -14.69 -3.23
CA CYS A 144 -1.77 -14.56 -4.20
C CYS A 144 -2.03 -13.07 -4.44
N VAL A 145 -2.03 -12.64 -5.70
CA VAL A 145 -2.12 -11.22 -6.04
C VAL A 145 -3.54 -10.84 -6.40
N SER A 146 -3.99 -9.74 -5.78
CA SER A 146 -5.36 -9.28 -5.91
C SER A 146 -5.69 -8.85 -7.34
N PRO A 147 -6.94 -9.07 -7.80
CA PRO A 147 -7.40 -8.60 -9.11
C PRO A 147 -7.19 -7.09 -9.30
N ARG A 148 -7.28 -6.31 -8.22
CA ARG A 148 -6.98 -4.88 -8.18
C ARG A 148 -5.52 -4.62 -8.55
N ARG A 149 -4.56 -5.27 -7.86
CA ARG A 149 -3.12 -5.10 -8.14
C ARG A 149 -2.73 -5.60 -9.53
N GLN A 150 -3.38 -6.65 -10.04
CA GLN A 150 -3.19 -7.14 -11.41
C GLN A 150 -3.70 -6.17 -12.49
N GLY A 151 -4.56 -5.21 -12.14
CA GLY A 151 -5.06 -4.15 -13.01
C GLY A 151 -4.55 -2.77 -12.59
N PHE A 152 -3.49 -2.71 -11.79
CA PHE A 152 -2.98 -1.48 -11.18
C PHE A 152 -2.40 -0.52 -12.22
N CYS A 153 -2.71 0.77 -12.07
CA CYS A 153 -2.22 1.81 -12.96
C CYS A 153 -0.79 2.22 -12.56
N LEU A 154 0.20 1.77 -13.31
CA LEU A 154 1.59 2.24 -13.17
C LEU A 154 1.86 3.53 -13.98
N GLY A 155 0.90 3.92 -14.83
CA GLY A 155 1.01 5.06 -15.73
C GLY A 155 2.30 5.01 -16.55
N ASN A 156 2.89 6.17 -16.77
CA ASN A 156 4.11 6.31 -17.57
C ASN A 156 5.35 5.67 -16.97
N LEU A 157 5.38 5.37 -15.66
CA LEU A 157 6.52 4.70 -15.05
C LEU A 157 6.84 3.37 -15.74
N ASN A 158 5.82 2.70 -16.29
CA ASN A 158 5.95 1.45 -17.05
C ASN A 158 6.48 1.67 -18.48
N TYR A 159 6.35 2.89 -19.01
CA TYR A 159 6.69 3.23 -20.39
C TYR A 159 8.00 4.01 -20.53
N LEU A 160 8.57 4.52 -19.43
CA LEU A 160 9.87 5.18 -19.43
C LEU A 160 10.93 4.30 -20.12
N LEU A 161 11.58 4.89 -21.12
CA LEU A 161 12.77 4.37 -21.79
C LEU A 161 14.04 4.88 -21.09
N ASN A 162 15.20 4.32 -21.45
CA ASN A 162 16.47 4.71 -20.87
C ASN A 162 16.77 6.21 -21.01
N ASP A 163 16.43 6.81 -22.15
CA ASP A 163 16.63 8.24 -22.39
C ASP A 163 15.66 9.11 -21.57
N ASP A 164 14.41 8.66 -21.41
CA ASP A 164 13.40 9.35 -20.60
C ASP A 164 13.86 9.43 -19.15
N ILE A 165 14.45 8.35 -18.63
CA ILE A 165 14.91 8.26 -17.23
C ILE A 165 15.77 9.48 -16.90
N TYR A 166 16.71 9.90 -17.77
CA TYR A 166 17.61 11.05 -17.56
C TYR A 166 16.89 12.38 -17.29
N ASN A 167 15.68 12.56 -17.80
CA ASN A 167 14.87 13.76 -17.62
C ASN A 167 13.98 13.70 -16.35
N VAL A 168 13.89 12.55 -15.67
CA VAL A 168 13.06 12.38 -14.48
C VAL A 168 13.78 12.86 -13.21
N HIS A 169 13.88 14.16 -13.01
CA HIS A 169 14.33 14.75 -11.75
C HIS A 169 13.31 14.56 -10.61
N ASN A 170 13.64 14.99 -9.39
CA ASN A 170 12.80 14.72 -8.22
C ASN A 170 11.34 15.15 -8.37
N SER A 171 11.11 16.40 -8.79
CA SER A 171 9.75 16.92 -9.02
C SER A 171 9.03 16.14 -10.10
N GLN A 172 9.72 15.78 -11.17
CA GLN A 172 9.17 15.02 -12.28
C GLN A 172 8.78 13.60 -11.86
N LEU A 173 9.61 12.93 -11.05
CA LEU A 173 9.28 11.62 -10.49
C LEU A 173 7.95 11.65 -9.74
N LEU A 174 7.74 12.67 -8.91
CA LEU A 174 6.45 12.83 -8.23
C LEU A 174 5.31 13.09 -9.22
N ILE A 175 5.53 13.90 -10.27
CA ILE A 175 4.53 14.11 -11.32
C ILE A 175 4.10 12.78 -11.95
N GLU A 176 5.05 11.91 -12.32
CA GLU A 176 4.71 10.59 -12.87
C GLU A 176 3.85 9.74 -11.91
N ILE A 177 4.17 9.77 -10.60
CA ILE A 177 3.43 9.03 -9.56
C ILE A 177 2.05 9.63 -9.29
N ILE A 178 1.92 10.96 -9.17
CA ILE A 178 0.62 11.61 -8.94
C ILE A 178 -0.30 11.42 -10.15
N MET A 179 0.22 11.41 -11.37
CA MET A 179 -0.58 11.15 -12.56
C MET A 179 -1.09 9.71 -12.56
N ALA A 180 -0.23 8.73 -12.27
CA ALA A 180 -0.62 7.32 -12.22
C ALA A 180 -1.70 7.11 -11.15
N SER A 181 -1.47 7.63 -9.94
CA SER A 181 -2.40 7.51 -8.82
C SER A 181 -3.72 8.26 -9.03
N LYS A 182 -3.71 9.43 -9.69
CA LYS A 182 -4.92 10.13 -10.10
C LYS A 182 -5.79 9.26 -11.00
N GLN A 183 -5.19 8.65 -12.02
CA GLN A 183 -5.92 7.74 -12.89
C GLN A 183 -6.37 6.46 -12.17
N GLU A 184 -5.56 5.91 -11.28
CA GLU A 184 -5.95 4.76 -10.44
C GLU A 184 -7.21 5.08 -9.63
N GLY A 185 -7.23 6.23 -8.94
CA GLY A 185 -8.37 6.70 -8.16
C GLY A 185 -9.63 6.83 -9.01
N LYS A 186 -9.50 7.47 -10.18
CA LYS A 186 -10.59 7.62 -11.16
C LYS A 186 -11.16 6.28 -11.61
N LEU A 187 -10.30 5.37 -12.05
CA LEU A 187 -10.70 4.08 -12.61
C LEU A 187 -11.29 3.14 -11.56
N LEU A 188 -10.74 3.14 -10.33
CA LEU A 188 -11.32 2.40 -9.22
C LEU A 188 -12.69 2.97 -8.82
N TRP A 189 -12.84 4.29 -8.82
CA TRP A 189 -14.12 4.90 -8.47
C TRP A 189 -15.21 4.62 -9.49
N LYS A 190 -14.89 4.70 -10.79
CA LYS A 190 -15.81 4.26 -11.85
C LYS A 190 -16.29 2.82 -11.65
N LYS A 191 -15.38 1.92 -11.27
CA LYS A 191 -15.69 0.50 -11.07
C LYS A 191 -16.48 0.22 -9.80
N HIS A 192 -16.12 0.86 -8.69
CA HIS A 192 -16.61 0.47 -7.36
C HIS A 192 -17.45 1.55 -6.67
N GLY A 193 -17.17 2.83 -6.89
CA GLY A 193 -17.83 3.94 -6.20
C GLY A 193 -19.31 4.11 -6.54
N THR A 194 -19.74 3.65 -7.71
CA THR A 194 -21.15 3.68 -8.14
C THR A 194 -21.96 2.46 -7.67
N ILE A 195 -21.28 1.34 -7.40
CA ILE A 195 -21.91 0.04 -7.08
C ILE A 195 -21.88 -0.24 -5.57
N LEU A 196 -20.75 0.05 -4.93
CA LEU A 196 -20.54 -0.20 -3.50
C LEU A 196 -20.93 1.04 -2.67
N ASP A 197 -21.19 0.83 -1.38
CA ASP A 197 -21.23 1.92 -0.43
C ASP A 197 -19.88 2.65 -0.36
N ASN A 198 -19.90 3.88 0.15
CA ASN A 198 -18.73 4.74 0.20
C ASN A 198 -17.55 4.09 0.93
N GLN A 199 -17.83 3.44 2.06
CA GLN A 199 -16.79 2.87 2.91
C GLN A 199 -16.08 1.73 2.20
N ASN A 200 -16.81 0.83 1.55
CA ASN A 200 -16.22 -0.27 0.81
C ASN A 200 -15.50 0.20 -0.45
N ALA A 201 -16.01 1.20 -1.19
CA ALA A 201 -15.28 1.80 -2.32
C ALA A 201 -13.95 2.44 -1.86
N CYS A 202 -13.96 3.19 -0.75
CA CYS A 202 -12.76 3.81 -0.20
C CYS A 202 -11.70 2.81 0.29
N LYS A 203 -12.06 1.57 0.63
CA LYS A 203 -11.08 0.51 0.91
C LYS A 203 -10.21 0.20 -0.30
N TYR A 204 -10.79 0.12 -1.51
CA TYR A 204 -10.02 -0.09 -2.74
C TYR A 204 -9.04 1.05 -3.02
N ILE A 205 -9.47 2.29 -2.78
CA ILE A 205 -8.63 3.48 -2.93
C ILE A 205 -7.45 3.42 -1.95
N ASN A 206 -7.72 3.12 -0.68
CA ASN A 206 -6.69 2.97 0.33
C ASN A 206 -5.72 1.80 0.03
N ASP A 207 -6.23 0.66 -0.41
CA ASP A 207 -5.42 -0.50 -0.81
C ASP A 207 -4.47 -0.16 -1.98
N SER A 208 -4.94 0.58 -2.98
CA SER A 208 -4.07 1.03 -4.08
C SER A 208 -3.09 2.12 -3.65
N TYR A 209 -3.49 3.02 -2.74
CA TYR A 209 -2.61 4.03 -2.17
C TYR A 209 -1.37 3.40 -1.51
N VAL A 210 -1.58 2.39 -0.66
CA VAL A 210 -0.48 1.71 0.04
C VAL A 210 0.33 0.78 -0.87
N ASP A 211 -0.23 0.32 -1.99
CA ASP A 211 0.56 -0.37 -3.01
C ASP A 211 1.51 0.58 -3.73
N TYR A 212 1.14 1.86 -3.97
CA TYR A 212 2.11 2.86 -4.47
C TYR A 212 3.29 3.05 -3.52
N LYS A 213 3.05 3.04 -2.20
CA LYS A 213 4.13 3.07 -1.20
C LYS A 213 5.11 1.93 -1.42
N ASP A 214 4.59 0.70 -1.51
CA ASP A 214 5.43 -0.49 -1.62
C ASP A 214 6.16 -0.55 -2.97
N ILE A 215 5.55 -0.06 -4.05
CA ILE A 215 6.22 0.09 -5.36
C ILE A 215 7.36 1.12 -5.27
N VAL A 216 7.11 2.29 -4.69
CA VAL A 216 8.13 3.35 -4.57
C VAL A 216 9.32 2.87 -3.73
N ILE A 217 9.04 2.22 -2.59
CA ILE A 217 10.07 1.75 -1.65
C ILE A 217 10.79 0.49 -2.17
N GLY A 218 10.12 -0.35 -2.97
CA GLY A 218 10.64 -1.65 -3.41
C GLY A 218 10.32 -2.80 -2.45
N ASN A 219 9.09 -2.82 -1.93
CA ASN A 219 8.51 -3.90 -1.13
C ASN A 219 7.39 -4.64 -1.86
N ASP A 220 7.00 -4.19 -3.05
CA ASP A 220 5.90 -4.80 -3.80
C ASP A 220 6.22 -6.26 -4.13
N LEU A 221 5.22 -7.13 -3.91
CA LEU A 221 5.33 -8.58 -4.02
C LEU A 221 4.90 -9.10 -5.39
N TRP A 222 4.45 -8.20 -6.29
CA TRP A 222 4.05 -8.51 -7.65
C TRP A 222 5.23 -8.30 -8.60
N ASN A 223 5.70 -9.38 -9.21
CA ASN A 223 6.89 -9.43 -10.04
C ASN A 223 6.53 -9.78 -11.50
N ASP A 224 5.47 -9.17 -12.05
CA ASP A 224 5.27 -9.24 -13.50
C ASP A 224 6.29 -8.35 -14.24
N ASN A 225 6.44 -8.57 -15.54
CA ASN A 225 7.44 -7.86 -16.36
C ASN A 225 7.33 -6.33 -16.23
N ASN A 226 6.11 -5.80 -16.14
CA ASN A 226 5.86 -4.38 -15.95
C ASN A 226 6.35 -3.88 -14.58
N SER A 227 6.05 -4.61 -13.51
CA SER A 227 6.44 -4.22 -12.15
C SER A 227 7.94 -4.34 -11.94
N ILE A 228 8.58 -5.37 -12.50
CA ILE A 228 10.05 -5.49 -12.51
C ILE A 228 10.67 -4.30 -13.25
N LYS A 229 10.15 -3.95 -14.44
CA LYS A 229 10.62 -2.80 -15.22
C LYS A 229 10.49 -1.50 -14.43
N VAL A 230 9.31 -1.25 -13.84
CA VAL A 230 9.07 -0.05 -13.01
C VAL A 230 10.03 -0.01 -11.82
N GLN A 231 10.23 -1.14 -11.14
CA GLN A 231 11.13 -1.21 -10.00
C GLN A 231 12.57 -0.86 -10.38
N ASN A 232 13.05 -1.39 -11.51
CA ASN A 232 14.38 -1.08 -12.05
C ASN A 232 14.50 0.40 -12.42
N ASN A 233 13.51 0.96 -13.13
CA ASN A 233 13.47 2.38 -13.48
C ASN A 233 13.50 3.27 -12.23
N LEU A 234 12.70 2.95 -11.21
CA LEU A 234 12.71 3.67 -9.94
C LEU A 234 14.06 3.58 -9.24
N ASN A 235 14.70 2.40 -9.20
CA ASN A 235 16.04 2.27 -8.63
C ASN A 235 17.04 3.21 -9.33
N LEU A 236 17.08 3.21 -10.67
CA LEU A 236 17.96 4.08 -11.46
C LEU A 236 17.68 5.57 -11.22
N ILE A 237 16.40 5.98 -11.20
CA ILE A 237 16.01 7.38 -10.98
C ILE A 237 16.45 7.84 -9.58
N PHE A 238 16.21 7.03 -8.54
CA PHE A 238 16.59 7.37 -7.17
C PHE A 238 18.11 7.39 -6.99
N GLU A 239 18.83 6.41 -7.55
CA GLU A 239 20.29 6.37 -7.51
C GLU A 239 20.91 7.58 -8.21
N ARG A 240 20.40 7.98 -9.38
CA ARG A 240 20.90 9.18 -10.05
C ARG A 240 20.59 10.44 -9.26
N ASN A 241 19.33 10.62 -8.86
CA ASN A 241 18.90 11.87 -8.24
C ASN A 241 19.49 12.04 -6.83
N PHE A 242 19.78 10.94 -6.11
CA PHE A 242 20.13 11.00 -4.69
C PHE A 242 21.19 10.02 -4.21
N GLY A 243 21.80 9.22 -5.09
CA GLY A 243 22.79 8.21 -4.70
C GLY A 243 23.98 8.79 -3.94
N TYR A 244 24.35 10.05 -4.20
CA TYR A 244 25.39 10.78 -3.45
C TYR A 244 25.10 10.95 -1.94
N LYS A 245 23.84 10.75 -1.52
CA LYS A 245 23.39 10.75 -0.12
C LYS A 245 23.39 9.37 0.54
N VAL A 246 23.75 8.30 -0.18
CA VAL A 246 23.73 6.91 0.30
C VAL A 246 25.14 6.39 0.53
N GLY A 247 25.41 5.77 1.68
CA GLY A 247 26.70 5.14 2.00
C GLY A 247 27.03 5.10 3.49
N ARG A 248 28.15 4.44 3.85
CA ARG A 248 28.54 4.14 5.25
C ARG A 248 28.61 5.36 6.17
N ASN A 249 28.93 6.54 5.63
CA ASN A 249 29.03 7.83 6.35
C ASN A 249 28.17 8.93 5.69
N LYS A 250 27.09 8.56 5.01
CA LYS A 250 26.19 9.52 4.35
C LYS A 250 24.86 9.62 5.11
N LEU A 251 23.98 10.52 4.65
CA LEU A 251 22.69 10.78 5.26
C LEU A 251 21.83 9.51 5.37
N PHE A 252 21.90 8.66 4.35
CA PHE A 252 21.22 7.36 4.32
C PHE A 252 22.24 6.23 4.22
N LYS A 253 21.99 5.11 4.88
CA LYS A 253 22.84 3.92 4.76
C LYS A 253 22.51 3.16 3.48
N THR A 254 21.24 3.13 3.10
CA THR A 254 20.75 2.40 1.91
C THR A 254 19.81 3.27 1.06
N ILE A 255 19.68 2.93 -0.22
CA ILE A 255 18.71 3.59 -1.11
C ILE A 255 17.27 3.36 -0.65
N LYS A 256 17.01 2.23 0.01
CA LYS A 256 15.69 1.89 0.55
C LYS A 256 15.26 2.82 1.70
N GLU A 257 16.19 3.14 2.61
CA GLU A 257 15.95 4.15 3.65
C GLU A 257 15.62 5.52 3.03
N LEU A 258 16.36 5.90 1.99
CA LEU A 258 16.12 7.16 1.25
C LEU A 258 14.73 7.19 0.62
N LYS A 259 14.33 6.11 -0.07
CA LYS A 259 13.01 5.97 -0.70
C LYS A 259 11.87 6.04 0.33
N ASN A 260 12.06 5.46 1.52
CA ASN A 260 11.08 5.55 2.60
C ASN A 260 10.89 7.00 3.05
N VAL A 261 11.98 7.73 3.29
CA VAL A 261 11.93 9.15 3.66
C VAL A 261 11.31 10.01 2.54
N TRP A 262 11.66 9.74 1.29
CA TRP A 262 11.06 10.40 0.14
C TRP A 262 9.54 10.18 0.07
N TRP A 263 9.08 8.94 0.31
CA TRP A 263 7.66 8.63 0.35
C TRP A 263 6.96 9.46 1.42
N ILE A 264 7.43 9.43 2.68
CA ILE A 264 6.82 10.18 3.79
C ILE A 264 6.64 11.67 3.45
N LEU A 265 7.65 12.28 2.83
CA LEU A 265 7.62 13.70 2.46
C LEU A 265 6.61 14.05 1.35
N ASN A 266 6.22 13.07 0.53
CA ASN A 266 5.44 13.30 -0.68
C ASN A 266 4.11 12.53 -0.71
N ARG A 267 3.88 11.56 0.20
CA ARG A 267 2.73 10.65 0.24
C ARG A 267 1.38 11.37 0.33
N ASN A 268 1.33 12.55 0.94
CA ASN A 268 0.10 13.35 1.01
C ASN A 268 -0.34 13.81 -0.38
N LYS A 269 0.61 14.14 -1.26
CA LYS A 269 0.31 14.58 -2.63
C LYS A 269 -0.19 13.43 -3.50
N VAL A 270 0.35 12.22 -3.26
CA VAL A 270 -0.13 10.99 -3.90
C VAL A 270 -1.56 10.65 -3.46
N TRP A 271 -1.88 10.84 -2.18
CA TRP A 271 -3.25 10.66 -1.71
C TRP A 271 -4.21 11.70 -2.31
N GLU A 272 -3.79 12.97 -2.31
CA GLU A 272 -4.55 14.07 -2.88
C GLU A 272 -4.83 13.87 -4.37
N SER A 273 -3.86 13.40 -5.15
CA SER A 273 -4.07 13.09 -6.56
C SER A 273 -5.07 11.96 -6.79
N MET A 274 -5.07 10.91 -5.95
CA MET A 274 -6.13 9.88 -6.01
C MET A 274 -7.51 10.48 -5.76
N ARG A 275 -7.64 11.41 -4.81
CA ARG A 275 -8.90 12.14 -4.56
C ARG A 275 -9.31 13.01 -5.75
N CYS A 276 -8.38 13.73 -6.38
CA CYS A 276 -8.67 14.46 -7.61
C CYS A 276 -9.27 13.55 -8.69
N GLY A 277 -8.75 12.32 -8.82
CA GLY A 277 -9.26 11.33 -9.77
C GLY A 277 -10.69 10.86 -9.45
N ILE A 278 -11.01 10.72 -8.17
CA ILE A 278 -12.39 10.42 -7.71
C ILE A 278 -13.31 11.59 -8.04
N ASP A 279 -12.91 12.82 -7.71
CA ASP A 279 -13.71 14.02 -7.92
C ASP A 279 -14.04 14.29 -9.40
N GLU A 280 -13.19 13.84 -10.33
CA GLU A 280 -13.44 13.90 -11.78
C GLU A 280 -14.64 13.04 -12.23
N VAL A 281 -15.03 12.02 -11.46
CA VAL A 281 -16.07 11.06 -11.86
C VAL A 281 -17.20 10.93 -10.85
N ASP A 282 -17.03 11.36 -9.60
CA ASP A 282 -18.07 11.31 -8.58
C ASP A 282 -18.90 12.60 -8.52
N GLN A 283 -20.06 12.56 -9.16
CA GLN A 283 -21.01 13.68 -9.13
C GLN A 283 -21.55 13.99 -7.71
N ARG A 284 -21.41 13.05 -6.77
CA ARG A 284 -21.89 13.17 -5.39
C ARG A 284 -20.88 13.80 -4.44
N ARG A 285 -19.64 14.05 -4.88
CA ARG A 285 -18.53 14.60 -4.07
C ARG A 285 -18.30 13.83 -2.77
N LYS A 286 -18.43 12.50 -2.81
CA LYS A 286 -18.13 11.65 -1.67
C LYS A 286 -16.64 11.72 -1.36
N THR A 287 -16.32 11.68 -0.08
CA THR A 287 -14.95 11.75 0.41
C THR A 287 -14.48 10.37 0.86
N CYS A 288 -13.19 10.10 0.58
CA CYS A 288 -12.46 9.03 1.23
C CYS A 288 -11.45 9.64 2.21
N GLU A 289 -11.37 9.04 3.39
CA GLU A 289 -10.31 9.30 4.35
C GLU A 289 -9.16 8.31 4.13
N ARG A 290 -7.95 8.80 4.37
CA ARG A 290 -6.73 8.00 4.28
C ARG A 290 -6.56 7.20 5.56
N ILE A 291 -6.29 5.90 5.43
CA ILE A 291 -6.04 5.00 6.55
C ILE A 291 -4.52 4.80 6.65
N ASP A 292 -3.87 5.64 7.45
CA ASP A 292 -2.40 5.65 7.60
C ASP A 292 -1.89 4.33 8.21
N GLU A 293 -2.74 3.62 8.97
CA GLU A 293 -2.46 2.31 9.55
C GLU A 293 -2.32 1.20 8.51
N LEU A 294 -2.73 1.42 7.25
CA LEU A 294 -2.50 0.43 6.19
C LEU A 294 -1.09 0.52 5.63
N GLU A 295 -0.46 1.70 5.62
CA GLU A 295 0.96 1.83 5.24
C GLU A 295 1.87 0.96 6.12
N ASN A 296 1.32 0.56 7.25
CA ASN A 296 1.98 -0.09 8.33
C ASN A 296 1.89 -1.61 8.30
N MET A 297 0.94 -2.12 7.55
CA MET A 297 0.73 -3.54 7.42
C MET A 297 1.59 -4.04 6.25
N PRO A 298 2.42 -5.09 6.43
CA PRO A 298 3.12 -5.72 5.31
C PRO A 298 2.16 -6.10 4.18
N GLN A 299 2.57 -5.89 2.93
CA GLN A 299 1.69 -6.03 1.77
C GLN A 299 0.97 -7.38 1.71
N PHE A 300 1.66 -8.48 2.07
CA PHE A 300 1.05 -9.80 2.15
C PHE A 300 -0.22 -9.81 3.03
N PHE A 301 -0.15 -9.25 4.24
CA PHE A 301 -1.29 -9.23 5.16
C PHE A 301 -2.42 -8.34 4.65
N ARG A 302 -2.09 -7.24 3.95
CA ARG A 302 -3.11 -6.39 3.31
C ARG A 302 -3.85 -7.13 2.22
N TRP A 303 -3.11 -7.80 1.33
CA TRP A 303 -3.72 -8.62 0.27
C TRP A 303 -4.49 -9.81 0.86
N PHE A 304 -4.01 -10.43 1.93
CA PHE A 304 -4.74 -11.52 2.58
C PHE A 304 -6.03 -11.04 3.25
N SER A 305 -6.01 -9.89 3.93
CA SER A 305 -7.22 -9.26 4.48
C SER A 305 -8.18 -8.84 3.36
N GLN A 306 -7.66 -8.33 2.24
CA GLN A 306 -8.45 -7.99 1.06
C GLN A 306 -9.12 -9.26 0.50
N TRP A 307 -8.38 -10.36 0.36
CA TRP A 307 -8.91 -11.65 -0.07
C TRP A 307 -10.06 -12.13 0.84
N ALA A 308 -9.87 -12.08 2.17
CA ALA A 308 -10.90 -12.50 3.11
C ALA A 308 -12.18 -11.65 2.96
N HIS A 309 -12.05 -10.33 2.76
CA HIS A 309 -13.19 -9.46 2.51
C HIS A 309 -13.95 -9.84 1.23
N PHE A 310 -13.23 -10.08 0.14
CA PHE A 310 -13.82 -10.53 -1.12
C PHE A 310 -14.52 -11.88 -0.99
N PHE A 311 -13.84 -12.86 -0.40
CA PHE A 311 -14.39 -14.19 -0.17
C PHE A 311 -15.70 -14.13 0.62
N CYS A 312 -15.75 -13.37 1.71
CA CYS A 312 -16.97 -13.21 2.51
C CYS A 312 -18.12 -12.61 1.70
N LYS A 313 -17.84 -11.64 0.81
CA LYS A 313 -18.86 -11.01 -0.03
C LYS A 313 -19.36 -11.89 -1.15
N GLU A 314 -18.46 -12.60 -1.82
CA GLU A 314 -18.86 -13.58 -2.84
C GLU A 314 -19.62 -14.75 -2.23
N LYS A 315 -19.22 -15.21 -1.04
CA LYS A 315 -19.96 -16.21 -0.27
C LYS A 315 -21.39 -15.76 0.04
N GLU A 316 -21.56 -14.56 0.59
CA GLU A 316 -22.88 -13.98 0.89
C GLU A 316 -23.76 -13.92 -0.38
N TYR A 317 -23.19 -13.50 -1.51
CA TYR A 317 -23.87 -13.49 -2.80
C TYR A 317 -24.33 -14.89 -3.23
N TRP A 318 -23.46 -15.90 -3.14
CA TRP A 318 -23.79 -17.27 -3.51
C TRP A 318 -24.84 -17.88 -2.57
N GLU A 319 -24.77 -17.62 -1.27
CA GLU A 319 -25.78 -18.04 -0.29
C GLU A 319 -27.16 -17.45 -0.62
N LEU A 320 -27.24 -16.16 -0.97
CA LEU A 320 -28.48 -15.53 -1.41
C LEU A 320 -29.01 -16.15 -2.71
N LYS A 321 -28.15 -16.42 -3.69
CA LYS A 321 -28.54 -17.07 -4.95
C LYS A 321 -29.06 -18.50 -4.75
N LEU A 322 -28.41 -19.27 -3.87
CA LEU A 322 -28.88 -20.61 -3.51
C LEU A 322 -30.23 -20.53 -2.81
N ASN A 323 -30.39 -19.65 -1.82
CA ASN A 323 -31.66 -19.51 -1.12
C ASN A 323 -32.80 -19.11 -2.08
N ASP A 324 -32.56 -18.16 -2.99
CA ASP A 324 -33.55 -17.68 -3.97
C ASP A 324 -33.88 -18.72 -5.05
N LYS A 325 -32.89 -19.45 -5.56
CA LYS A 325 -33.08 -20.34 -6.74
C LYS A 325 -33.22 -21.82 -6.42
N CYS A 326 -32.82 -22.25 -5.23
CA CYS A 326 -32.85 -23.66 -4.82
C CYS A 326 -33.85 -23.98 -3.71
N THR A 327 -34.55 -22.97 -3.16
CA THR A 327 -35.57 -23.16 -2.11
C THR A 327 -36.97 -22.91 -2.67
N GLY A 328 -37.80 -23.95 -2.66
CA GLY A 328 -39.21 -23.89 -3.06
C GLY A 328 -40.14 -23.63 -1.88
N ASN A 329 -41.45 -23.56 -2.16
CA ASN A 329 -42.48 -23.36 -1.14
C ASN A 329 -42.35 -24.39 0.00
N ASN A 330 -42.49 -23.90 1.24
CA ASN A 330 -42.33 -24.68 2.49
C ASN A 330 -40.92 -25.26 2.70
N GLY A 331 -39.87 -24.66 2.11
CA GLY A 331 -38.48 -25.07 2.33
C GLY A 331 -38.07 -26.33 1.57
N LYS A 332 -38.88 -26.78 0.59
CA LYS A 332 -38.52 -27.94 -0.24
C LYS A 332 -37.37 -27.59 -1.19
N SER A 333 -36.38 -28.46 -1.28
CA SER A 333 -35.26 -28.30 -2.22
C SER A 333 -35.73 -28.39 -3.68
N LEU A 334 -35.21 -27.52 -4.54
CA LEU A 334 -35.43 -27.50 -5.98
C LEU A 334 -34.27 -28.16 -6.76
N CYS A 335 -33.59 -29.18 -6.22
CA CYS A 335 -32.43 -29.82 -6.84
C CYS A 335 -32.63 -30.33 -8.29
N GLN A 336 -33.87 -30.63 -8.69
CA GLN A 336 -34.20 -31.06 -10.07
C GLN A 336 -34.48 -29.88 -11.01
N ASP A 337 -34.60 -28.65 -10.48
CA ASP A 337 -34.77 -27.45 -11.28
C ASP A 337 -33.47 -27.05 -11.97
N LYS A 338 -33.54 -26.79 -13.28
CA LYS A 338 -32.38 -26.42 -14.10
C LYS A 338 -31.71 -25.13 -13.62
N THR A 339 -32.48 -24.18 -13.09
CA THR A 339 -31.97 -22.92 -12.54
C THR A 339 -31.14 -23.19 -11.29
N CYS A 340 -31.65 -24.03 -10.38
CA CYS A 340 -30.90 -24.45 -9.20
C CYS A 340 -29.60 -25.18 -9.58
N GLN A 341 -29.67 -26.13 -10.51
CA GLN A 341 -28.50 -26.87 -10.99
C GLN A 341 -27.42 -25.95 -11.59
N ASN A 342 -27.84 -24.94 -12.37
CA ASN A 342 -26.91 -23.95 -12.92
C ASN A 342 -26.23 -23.11 -11.83
N VAL A 343 -26.99 -22.66 -10.81
CA VAL A 343 -26.42 -21.93 -9.66
C VAL A 343 -25.42 -22.80 -8.91
N CYS A 344 -25.76 -24.05 -8.61
CA CYS A 344 -24.86 -25.01 -7.96
C CYS A 344 -23.59 -25.24 -8.78
N THR A 345 -23.70 -25.37 -10.10
CA THR A 345 -22.54 -25.57 -10.99
C THR A 345 -21.59 -24.36 -10.96
N ASN A 346 -22.13 -23.14 -11.03
CA ASN A 346 -21.33 -21.92 -10.98
C ASN A 346 -20.67 -21.71 -9.61
N MET A 347 -21.38 -22.02 -8.53
CA MET A 347 -20.81 -21.98 -7.18
C MET A 347 -19.70 -23.03 -7.01
N ASN A 348 -19.88 -24.25 -7.50
CA ASN A 348 -18.84 -25.28 -7.47
C ASN A 348 -17.58 -24.81 -8.22
N TYR A 349 -17.75 -24.18 -9.39
CA TYR A 349 -16.63 -23.59 -10.12
C TYR A 349 -15.93 -22.51 -9.29
N TRP A 350 -16.68 -21.57 -8.71
CA TRP A 350 -16.13 -20.54 -7.82
C TRP A 350 -15.38 -21.12 -6.61
N THR A 351 -15.89 -22.19 -6.00
CA THR A 351 -15.26 -22.82 -4.83
C THR A 351 -13.95 -23.53 -5.19
N TYR A 352 -13.80 -23.95 -6.45
CA TYR A 352 -12.61 -24.64 -6.95
C TYR A 352 -11.52 -23.68 -7.44
N THR A 353 -11.89 -22.45 -7.82
CA THR A 353 -10.96 -21.40 -8.29
C THR A 353 -10.37 -20.60 -7.14
#